data_AF-A0A963LS00-F1
#
_entry.id   AF-A0A963LS00-F1
#
_cell.length_a   1.000
_cell.length_b   1.000
_cell.length_c   1.000
_cell.angle_alpha   90.00
_cell.angle_beta   90.00
_cell.angle_gamma   90.00
#
_symmetry.space_group_name_H-M   'P 1'
#
loop_
_entity.id
_entity.type
_entity.pdbx_description
1 polymer ?
#
loop_
_entity_poly.entity_id
_entity_poly.type
_entity_poly.pdbx_seq_one_letter_code
_entity_poly.pdbx_strand_id
1 'polypeptide(L)'
;WWWDIALHASSGLLLGILGFLLVYVLNENKRIDLQMRPGFVALFAFVFALAVGTVWEIFEFTVDQVFGTTMQKPMLGDPSGLTDTMWDLIVDALGAFVISAFGWWHMKHRQRSFLDAWIDRFIERNPRLFGE
;
A
#
# COMPACT_ATOMS: atom_id res chain seq x y z
N TRP A 1 -1.51 11.58 20.31
CA TRP A 1 -2.89 11.72 19.81
C TRP A 1 -2.86 12.20 18.36
N TRP A 2 -3.04 13.48 18.00
CA TRP A 2 -3.34 13.76 16.58
C TRP A 2 -2.13 13.53 15.66
N TRP A 3 -0.93 13.80 16.15
CA TRP A 3 0.31 13.58 15.40
C TRP A 3 0.64 12.09 15.23
N ASP A 4 0.14 11.27 16.15
CA ASP A 4 0.32 9.82 16.23
C ASP A 4 -0.52 9.14 15.15
N ILE A 5 -1.82 9.46 15.14
CA ILE A 5 -2.76 9.07 14.09
C ILE A 5 -2.28 9.55 12.71
N ALA A 6 -1.73 10.76 12.62
CA ALA A 6 -1.16 11.26 11.37
C ALA A 6 0.09 10.49 10.94
N LEU A 7 0.94 10.10 11.89
CA LEU A 7 2.11 9.26 11.64
C LEU A 7 1.65 7.90 11.10
N HIS A 8 0.71 7.22 11.76
CA HIS A 8 0.15 5.95 11.29
C HIS A 8 -0.46 6.09 9.90
N ALA A 9 -1.34 7.08 9.69
CA ALA A 9 -1.93 7.34 8.37
C ALA A 9 -0.89 7.48 7.26
N SER A 10 0.16 8.26 7.51
CA SER A 10 1.24 8.47 6.55
C SER A 10 2.09 7.20 6.37
N SER A 11 2.34 6.46 7.46
CA SER A 11 3.16 5.25 7.44
C SER A 11 2.46 4.10 6.71
N GLY A 12 1.16 3.88 6.93
CA GLY A 12 0.36 2.89 6.22
C GLY A 12 0.32 3.14 4.70
N LEU A 13 0.23 4.41 4.28
CA LEU A 13 0.36 4.79 2.87
C LEU A 13 1.76 4.45 2.33
N LEU A 14 2.83 4.90 3.02
CA LEU A 14 4.21 4.71 2.57
C LEU A 14 4.64 3.25 2.55
N LEU A 15 4.25 2.46 3.56
CA LEU A 15 4.53 1.03 3.66
C LEU A 15 3.74 0.25 2.60
N GLY A 16 2.52 0.67 2.28
CA GLY A 16 1.78 0.15 1.13
C GLY A 16 2.56 0.36 -0.17
N ILE A 17 3.07 1.58 -0.41
CA ILE A 17 3.89 1.89 -1.60
C ILE A 17 5.16 1.04 -1.62
N LEU A 18 5.85 0.92 -0.49
CA LEU A 18 7.06 0.10 -0.36
C LEU A 18 6.78 -1.37 -0.67
N GLY A 19 5.68 -1.92 -0.16
CA GLY A 19 5.24 -3.29 -0.44
C GLY A 19 4.99 -3.53 -1.94
N PHE A 20 4.38 -2.55 -2.62
CA PHE A 20 4.24 -2.59 -4.08
C PHE A 20 5.58 -2.56 -4.82
N LEU A 21 6.48 -1.65 -4.42
CA LEU A 21 7.79 -1.50 -5.05
C LEU A 21 8.64 -2.77 -4.89
N LEU A 22 8.60 -3.40 -3.71
CA LEU A 22 9.29 -4.66 -3.46
C LEU A 22 8.86 -5.73 -4.45
N VAL A 23 7.55 -5.92 -4.62
CA VAL A 23 7.02 -6.92 -5.55
C VAL A 23 7.29 -6.54 -7.00
N TYR A 24 7.17 -5.27 -7.36
CA TYR A 24 7.48 -4.78 -8.70
C TYR A 24 8.94 -5.07 -9.08
N VAL A 25 9.89 -4.78 -8.20
CA VAL A 25 11.32 -5.06 -8.42
C VAL A 25 11.60 -6.55 -8.56
N LEU A 26 10.93 -7.38 -7.74
CA LEU A 26 11.05 -8.84 -7.85
C LEU A 26 10.47 -9.39 -9.15
N ASN A 27 9.38 -8.78 -9.64
CA ASN A 27 8.67 -9.19 -10.85
C ASN A 27 9.34 -8.68 -12.14
N GLU A 28 10.15 -7.62 -12.08
CA GLU A 28 10.92 -7.06 -13.22
C GLU A 28 12.28 -7.76 -13.40
N ASN A 29 12.74 -8.51 -12.40
CA ASN A 29 14.03 -9.19 -12.47
C ASN A 29 13.98 -10.38 -13.44
N LYS A 30 14.57 -10.24 -14.62
CA LYS A 30 14.63 -11.31 -15.65
C LYS A 30 15.27 -12.62 -15.21
N ARG A 31 15.99 -12.66 -14.07
CA ARG A 31 16.52 -13.91 -13.48
C ARG A 31 15.50 -14.63 -12.58
N ILE A 32 14.43 -13.94 -12.21
CA ILE A 32 13.36 -14.42 -11.35
C ILE A 32 12.07 -14.38 -12.17
N ASP A 33 11.63 -15.53 -12.68
CA ASP A 33 10.43 -15.64 -13.51
C ASP A 33 9.15 -15.61 -12.66
N LEU A 34 8.99 -14.52 -11.89
CA LEU A 34 7.77 -14.22 -11.15
C LEU A 34 6.86 -13.43 -12.08
N GLN A 35 5.79 -14.07 -12.56
CA GLN A 35 4.66 -13.38 -13.18
C GLN A 35 3.49 -13.37 -12.19
N MET A 36 3.55 -12.46 -11.22
CA MET A 36 2.51 -12.35 -10.20
C MET A 36 1.26 -11.68 -10.77
N ARG A 37 0.08 -12.26 -10.48
CA ARG A 37 -1.20 -11.64 -10.85
C ARG A 37 -1.34 -10.31 -10.10
N PRO A 38 -1.87 -9.24 -10.75
CA PRO A 38 -2.06 -7.94 -10.11
C PRO A 38 -2.77 -7.99 -8.75
N GLY A 39 -3.76 -8.89 -8.60
CA GLY A 39 -4.47 -9.08 -7.33
C GLY A 39 -3.60 -9.62 -6.21
N PHE A 40 -2.67 -10.52 -6.51
CA PHE A 40 -1.73 -11.07 -5.53
C PHE A 40 -0.75 -10.00 -5.05
N VAL A 41 -0.21 -9.20 -5.97
CA VAL A 41 0.69 -8.08 -5.65
C VAL A 41 0.01 -7.09 -4.70
N ALA A 42 -1.24 -6.74 -4.98
CA ALA A 42 -2.00 -5.82 -4.14
C ALA A 42 -2.32 -6.39 -2.76
N LEU A 43 -2.73 -7.65 -2.69
CA LEU A 43 -2.95 -8.34 -1.41
C LEU A 43 -1.66 -8.41 -0.59
N PHE A 44 -0.54 -8.75 -1.23
CA PHE A 44 0.76 -8.80 -0.57
C PHE A 44 1.13 -7.44 0.02
N ALA A 45 1.04 -6.37 -0.76
CA ALA A 45 1.38 -5.03 -0.28
C ALA A 45 0.50 -4.57 0.90
N PHE A 46 -0.79 -4.90 0.85
CA PHE A 46 -1.72 -4.64 1.94
C PHE A 46 -1.33 -5.38 3.23
N VAL A 47 -1.13 -6.70 3.14
CA VAL A 47 -0.76 -7.54 4.29
C VAL A 47 0.62 -7.17 4.82
N PHE A 48 1.57 -6.84 3.94
CA PHE A 48 2.90 -6.37 4.30
C PHE A 48 2.83 -5.10 5.15
N ALA A 49 2.06 -4.10 4.72
CA ALA A 49 1.90 -2.86 5.48
C ALA A 49 1.28 -3.12 6.87
N LEU A 50 0.22 -3.94 6.94
CA LEU A 50 -0.40 -4.33 8.21
C LEU A 50 0.54 -5.10 9.14
N ALA A 51 1.37 -5.99 8.59
CA ALA A 51 2.34 -6.75 9.38
C ALA A 51 3.37 -5.81 10.02
N VAL A 52 3.86 -4.81 9.27
CA VAL A 52 4.79 -3.80 9.81
C VAL A 52 4.10 -2.92 10.87
N GLY A 53 2.87 -2.47 10.63
CA GLY A 53 2.09 -1.72 11.63
C GLY A 53 1.87 -2.53 12.92
N THR A 54 1.54 -3.81 12.79
CA THR A 54 1.41 -4.71 13.97
C THR A 54 2.72 -4.87 14.72
N VAL A 55 3.86 -4.95 14.03
CA VAL A 55 5.19 -5.00 14.68
C VAL A 55 5.48 -3.69 15.43
N TRP A 56 5.04 -2.55 14.90
CA TRP A 56 5.16 -1.28 15.59
C TRP A 56 4.35 -1.25 16.89
N GLU A 57 3.09 -1.70 16.88
CA GLU A 57 2.27 -1.80 18.10
C GLU A 57 2.88 -2.72 19.16
N ILE A 58 3.48 -3.84 18.73
CA ILE A 58 4.21 -4.74 19.64
C ILE A 58 5.42 -4.02 20.26
N PHE A 59 6.13 -3.20 19.47
CA PHE A 59 7.23 -2.38 19.96
C PHE A 59 6.73 -1.37 20.99
N GLU A 60 5.65 -0.63 20.71
CA GLU A 60 5.07 0.33 21.66
C GLU A 60 4.71 -0.33 22.99
N PHE A 61 3.96 -1.44 22.92
CA PHE A 61 3.59 -2.23 24.09
C PHE A 61 4.81 -2.67 24.87
N THR A 62 5.85 -3.18 24.19
CA THR A 62 7.08 -3.63 24.84
C THR A 62 7.79 -2.50 25.55
N VAL A 63 7.89 -1.32 24.95
CA VAL A 63 8.54 -0.16 25.56
C VAL A 63 7.75 0.33 26.77
N ASP A 64 6.42 0.35 26.69
CA ASP A 64 5.56 0.68 27.83
C ASP A 64 5.74 -0.30 29.00
N GLN A 65 5.82 -1.61 28.73
CA GLN A 65 6.04 -2.60 29.78
C GLN A 65 7.44 -2.57 30.40
N VAL A 66 8.49 -2.32 29.59
CA VAL A 66 9.89 -2.40 30.05
C VAL A 66 10.37 -1.09 30.67
N PHE A 67 9.96 0.04 30.11
CA PHE A 67 10.47 1.36 30.50
C PHE A 67 9.44 2.22 31.24
N GLY A 68 8.19 1.76 31.36
CA GLY A 68 7.13 2.51 32.04
C GLY A 68 6.73 3.78 31.30
N THR A 69 6.88 3.79 29.97
CA THR A 69 6.44 4.89 29.11
C THR A 69 4.92 4.86 28.90
N THR A 70 4.43 5.74 28.03
CA THR A 70 3.02 5.78 27.62
C THR A 70 2.96 6.07 26.13
N MET A 71 3.49 5.13 25.34
CA MET A 71 3.41 5.14 23.89
C MET A 71 1.96 4.85 23.46
N GLN A 72 1.33 3.83 24.04
CA GLN A 72 -0.10 3.53 23.86
C GLN A 72 -0.93 4.43 24.80
N LYS A 73 -1.52 5.49 24.26
CA LYS A 73 -2.09 6.61 25.03
C LYS A 73 -3.55 6.36 25.41
N PRO A 74 -4.02 6.92 26.55
CA PRO A 74 -5.45 7.01 26.83
C PRO A 74 -6.18 7.77 25.71
N MET A 75 -7.22 7.17 25.14
CA MET A 75 -7.94 7.75 24.02
C MET A 75 -9.44 7.46 24.09
N LEU A 76 -10.27 8.45 23.73
CA LEU A 76 -11.73 8.36 23.69
C LEU A 76 -12.38 7.79 24.97
N GLY A 77 -11.78 8.07 26.13
CA GLY A 77 -12.28 7.63 27.43
C GLY A 77 -11.82 6.23 27.85
N ASP A 78 -11.00 5.56 27.04
CA ASP A 78 -10.33 4.31 27.39
C ASP A 78 -8.92 4.60 27.94
N PRO A 79 -8.64 4.30 29.22
CA PRO A 79 -7.33 4.53 29.83
C PRO A 79 -6.31 3.41 29.54
N SER A 80 -6.72 2.30 28.89
CA SER A 80 -5.87 1.11 28.74
C SER A 80 -4.87 1.18 27.59
N GLY A 81 -5.00 2.16 26.68
CA GLY A 81 -4.23 2.22 25.44
C GLY A 81 -4.78 1.34 24.31
N LEU A 82 -5.73 0.43 24.60
CA LEU A 82 -6.36 -0.42 23.58
C LEU A 82 -6.97 0.41 22.45
N THR A 83 -7.68 1.48 22.79
CA THR A 83 -8.33 2.32 21.78
C THR A 83 -7.32 3.03 20.88
N ASP A 84 -6.15 3.41 21.38
CA ASP A 84 -5.04 4.01 20.59
C ASP A 84 -4.58 3.01 19.52
N THR A 85 -4.08 1.86 19.97
CA THR A 85 -3.61 0.77 19.12
C THR A 85 -4.63 0.32 18.07
N MET A 86 -5.91 0.22 18.45
CA MET A 86 -6.96 -0.16 17.50
C MET A 86 -7.12 0.88 16.40
N TRP A 87 -7.07 2.17 16.74
CA TRP A 87 -7.19 3.24 15.76
C TRP A 87 -5.94 3.36 14.88
N ASP A 88 -4.76 3.16 15.43
CA ASP A 88 -3.51 3.14 14.68
C ASP A 88 -3.52 2.04 13.61
N LEU A 89 -3.91 0.81 13.98
CA LEU A 89 -4.05 -0.30 13.04
C LEU A 89 -5.19 -0.10 12.02
N ILE A 90 -6.30 0.52 12.41
CA ILE A 90 -7.40 0.85 11.47
C ILE A 90 -6.93 1.85 10.42
N VAL A 91 -6.21 2.88 10.85
CA VAL A 91 -5.72 3.93 9.98
C VAL A 91 -4.62 3.42 9.05
N ASP A 92 -3.72 2.56 9.55
CA ASP A 92 -2.75 1.82 8.74
C ASP A 92 -3.45 0.97 7.67
N ALA A 93 -4.50 0.22 8.06
CA ALA A 93 -5.28 -0.59 7.15
C ALA A 93 -5.93 0.24 6.03
N LEU A 94 -6.55 1.37 6.37
CA LEU A 94 -7.19 2.25 5.39
C LEU A 94 -6.18 2.83 4.41
N GLY A 95 -5.03 3.30 4.89
CA GLY A 95 -3.94 3.79 4.04
C GLY A 95 -3.41 2.70 3.09
N ALA A 96 -3.09 1.54 3.64
CA ALA A 96 -2.62 0.39 2.86
C ALA A 96 -3.66 -0.10 1.85
N PHE A 97 -4.95 -0.06 2.20
CA PHE A 97 -6.04 -0.44 1.30
C PHE A 97 -6.16 0.52 0.12
N VAL A 98 -6.10 1.84 0.37
CA VAL A 98 -6.15 2.86 -0.70
C VAL A 98 -5.02 2.64 -1.71
N ILE A 99 -3.79 2.47 -1.22
CA ILE A 99 -2.62 2.25 -2.08
C ILE A 99 -2.72 0.92 -2.82
N SER A 100 -3.19 -0.14 -2.15
CA SER A 100 -3.32 -1.44 -2.79
C SER A 100 -4.42 -1.54 -3.83
N ALA A 101 -5.56 -0.91 -3.58
CA ALA A 101 -6.61 -0.76 -4.59
C ALA A 101 -6.14 0.05 -5.79
N PHE A 102 -5.42 1.16 -5.56
CA PHE A 102 -4.87 1.99 -6.63
C PHE A 102 -3.81 1.27 -7.45
N GLY A 103 -2.85 0.61 -6.79
CA GLY A 103 -1.81 -0.18 -7.45
C GLY A 103 -2.39 -1.33 -8.27
N TRP A 104 -3.37 -2.05 -7.71
CA TRP A 104 -4.12 -3.08 -8.44
C TRP A 104 -4.81 -2.52 -9.68
N TRP A 105 -5.53 -1.40 -9.53
CA TRP A 105 -6.23 -0.75 -10.62
C TRP A 105 -5.27 -0.35 -11.74
N HIS A 106 -4.15 0.29 -11.39
CA HIS A 106 -3.12 0.69 -12.33
C HIS A 106 -2.50 -0.50 -13.09
N MET A 107 -2.17 -1.60 -12.39
CA MET A 107 -1.64 -2.81 -13.03
C MET A 107 -2.68 -3.50 -13.92
N LYS A 108 -3.95 -3.54 -13.51
CA LYS A 108 -5.03 -4.16 -14.29
C LYS A 108 -5.37 -3.40 -15.57
N HIS A 109 -5.25 -2.07 -15.56
CA HIS A 109 -5.53 -1.22 -16.72
C HIS A 109 -4.29 -0.97 -17.59
N ARG A 110 -3.16 -1.64 -17.30
CA ARG A 110 -1.91 -1.55 -18.06
C ARG A 110 -1.85 -2.48 -19.30
N GLN A 111 -2.94 -3.15 -19.67
CA GLN A 111 -3.05 -3.80 -20.98
C GLN A 111 -4.08 -3.05 -21.84
N ARG A 112 -3.55 -2.35 -22.86
CA ARG A 112 -4.17 -1.39 -23.79
C ARG A 112 -4.56 -0.06 -23.14
N SER A 113 -3.63 0.89 -23.13
CA SER A 113 -3.96 2.28 -22.84
C SER A 113 -5.05 2.73 -23.81
N PHE A 114 -6.02 3.52 -23.33
CA PHE A 114 -7.03 4.11 -24.23
C PHE A 114 -6.37 4.91 -25.36
N LEU A 115 -5.16 5.42 -25.08
CA LEU A 115 -4.28 6.08 -26.04
C LEU A 115 -3.78 5.10 -27.09
N ASP A 116 -3.31 3.91 -26.72
CA ASP A 116 -2.90 2.89 -27.69
C ASP A 116 -4.08 2.51 -28.59
N ALA A 117 -5.25 2.26 -28.00
CA ALA A 117 -6.47 1.95 -28.77
C ALA A 117 -6.99 3.14 -29.61
N TRP A 118 -6.68 4.38 -29.23
CA TRP A 118 -7.03 5.58 -30.01
C TRP A 118 -6.02 5.83 -31.12
N ILE A 119 -4.73 5.64 -30.85
CA ILE A 119 -3.63 5.72 -31.81
C ILE A 119 -3.79 4.64 -32.88
N ASP A 120 -4.06 3.39 -32.49
CA ASP A 120 -4.34 2.30 -33.43
C ASP A 120 -5.50 2.66 -34.36
N ARG A 121 -6.62 3.14 -33.80
CA ARG A 121 -7.78 3.60 -34.59
C ARG A 121 -7.49 4.84 -35.43
N PHE A 122 -6.60 5.71 -34.98
CA PHE A 122 -6.20 6.91 -35.71
C PHE A 122 -5.29 6.55 -36.90
N ILE A 123 -4.36 5.62 -36.70
CA ILE A 123 -3.48 5.08 -37.74
C ILE A 123 -4.30 4.31 -38.78
N GLU A 124 -5.21 3.44 -38.35
CA GLU A 124 -6.14 2.71 -39.25
C GLU A 124 -7.00 3.65 -40.11
N ARG A 125 -7.43 4.80 -39.57
CA ARG A 125 -8.21 5.80 -40.31
C ARG A 125 -7.37 6.69 -41.22
N ASN A 126 -6.07 6.79 -41.00
CA ASN A 126 -5.17 7.66 -41.76
C ASN A 126 -3.97 6.90 -42.33
N PRO A 127 -4.19 5.84 -43.13
CA PRO A 127 -3.11 5.00 -43.65
C PRO A 127 -2.12 5.78 -44.53
N ARG A 128 -2.56 6.87 -45.16
CA ARG A 128 -1.71 7.74 -46.00
C ARG A 128 -0.63 8.50 -45.22
N LEU A 129 -0.75 8.62 -43.91
CA LEU A 129 0.20 9.34 -43.06
C LEU A 129 1.27 8.43 -42.45
N PHE A 130 1.03 7.11 -42.45
CA PHE A 130 1.82 6.15 -41.66
C PHE A 130 2.19 4.86 -42.41
N GLY A 131 1.83 4.72 -43.69
CA GLY A 131 2.20 3.58 -44.51
C GLY A 131 3.29 3.90 -45.53
N GLU A 132 4.46 3.28 -45.37
CA GLU A 132 5.17 2.53 -46.41
C GLU A 132 5.40 1.10 -45.92
#